data_AF-A0AAX2EH35-F1
#
_entry.id   AF-A0AAX2EH35-F1
#
_cell.length_a   1.000
_cell.length_b   1.000
_cell.length_c   1.000
_cell.angle_alpha   90.00
_cell.angle_beta   90.00
_cell.angle_gamma   90.00
#
_symmetry.space_group_name_H-M   'P 1'
#
loop_
_entity.id
_entity.type
_entity.pdbx_description
1 polymer ?
#
loop_
_entity_poly.entity_id
_entity_poly.type
_entity_poly.pdbx_seq_one_letter_code
_entity_poly.pdbx_strand_id
1 'polypeptide(L)' 'MYFISGIIFIAISFMMFFFIDLFSRIFPQEVMLLDEDVVQGYYQTGSLLFPIIAGIIGLFFIVMHYLLQGKAE' A
#
# COMPACT_ATOMS: atom_id res chain seq x y z
N MET A 1 -4.32 2.61 21.98
CA MET A 1 -4.13 1.37 21.20
C MET A 1 -4.32 1.59 19.70
N TYR A 2 -5.46 2.12 19.24
CA TYR A 2 -5.73 2.36 17.81
C TYR A 2 -4.69 3.24 17.08
N PHE A 3 -4.11 4.23 17.78
CA PHE A 3 -3.07 5.09 17.20
C PHE A 3 -1.83 4.32 16.75
N ILE A 4 -1.29 3.47 17.64
CA ILE A 4 -0.08 2.69 17.37
C ILE A 4 -0.34 1.69 16.24
N SER A 5 -1.47 1.00 16.26
CA SER A 5 -1.85 0.09 15.17
C SER A 5 -2.02 0.83 13.84
N GLY A 6 -2.56 2.04 13.87
CA GLY A 6 -2.68 2.90 12.69
C GLY A 6 -1.32 3.24 12.09
N ILE A 7 -0.37 3.71 12.91
CA ILE A 7 1.01 3.99 12.48
C ILE A 7 1.69 2.75 11.90
N ILE A 8 1.52 1.59 12.53
CA ILE A 8 2.09 0.32 12.03
C ILE A 8 1.53 -0.01 10.64
N PHE A 9 0.22 0.13 10.42
CA PHE A 9 -0.39 -0.11 9.11
C PHE A 9 0.11 0.85 8.02
N ILE A 10 0.31 2.12 8.37
CA ILE A 10 0.92 3.12 7.47
C ILE A 10 2.36 2.72 7.11
N ALA A 11 3.16 2.31 8.10
CA ALA A 11 4.54 1.87 7.85
C ALA A 11 4.58 0.61 6.95
N ILE A 12 3.68 -0.35 7.17
CA ILE A 12 3.55 -1.55 6.33
C ILE A 12 3.16 -1.16 4.90
N SER A 13 2.21 -0.24 4.74
CA SER A 13 1.80 0.28 3.42
C SER A 13 2.99 0.86 2.64
N PHE A 14 3.77 1.75 3.27
CA PHE A 14 4.97 2.31 2.66
C PHE A 14 6.02 1.25 2.33
N MET A 15 6.24 0.31 3.25
CA MET A 15 7.19 -0.79 3.04
C MET A 15 6.77 -1.67 1.85
N MET A 16 5.48 -1.97 1.70
CA MET A 16 4.95 -2.71 0.57
C MET A 16 5.11 -1.96 -0.75
N PHE A 17 4.83 -0.65 -0.78
CA PHE A 17 5.10 0.19 -1.96
C PHE A 17 6.58 0.16 -2.34
N PHE A 18 7.48 0.29 -1.37
CA PHE A 18 8.92 0.21 -1.59
C PHE A 18 9.32 -1.13 -2.20
N PHE A 19 8.83 -2.25 -1.67
CA PHE A 19 9.14 -3.56 -2.23
C PHE A 19 8.55 -3.75 -3.63
N ILE A 20 7.33 -3.29 -3.89
CA ILE A 20 6.74 -3.37 -5.24
C ILE A 20 7.58 -2.59 -6.25
N ASP A 21 8.00 -1.38 -5.93
CA ASP A 21 8.89 -0.58 -6.79
C ASP A 21 10.26 -1.25 -6.96
N LEU A 22 10.86 -1.74 -5.88
CA LEU A 22 12.15 -2.43 -5.89
C LEU A 22 12.10 -3.68 -6.78
N PHE A 23 11.10 -4.54 -6.58
CA PHE A 23 10.94 -5.77 -7.37
C PHE A 23 10.58 -5.46 -8.82
N SER A 24 9.79 -4.42 -9.10
CA SER A 24 9.47 -3.96 -10.46
C SER A 24 10.73 -3.57 -11.25
N ARG A 25 11.71 -2.95 -10.59
CA ARG A 25 12.98 -2.55 -11.22
C ARG A 25 13.97 -3.71 -11.35
N ILE A 26 14.04 -4.61 -10.37
CA ILE A 26 15.02 -5.70 -10.35
C ILE A 26 14.56 -6.89 -11.20
N PHE A 27 13.27 -7.17 -11.23
CA PHE A 27 12.66 -8.26 -12.00
C PHE A 27 11.54 -7.70 -12.89
N PRO A 28 11.88 -6.95 -13.95
CA PRO A 28 10.89 -6.55 -14.92
C PRO A 28 10.34 -7.81 -15.58
N GLN A 29 9.19 -8.30 -15.14
CA GLN A 29 8.46 -9.34 -15.87
C GLN A 29 8.00 -8.70 -17.18
N GLU A 30 8.69 -9.04 -18.27
CA GLU A 30 8.22 -8.76 -19.61
C GLU A 30 6.98 -9.62 -19.84
N VAL A 31 5.81 -9.02 -19.66
CA VAL A 31 4.58 -9.62 -20.17
C VAL A 31 4.59 -9.36 -21.66
N MET A 32 4.93 -10.39 -22.44
CA MET A 32 4.71 -10.39 -23.88
C MET A 32 3.21 -10.21 -24.12
N LEU A 33 2.79 -8.95 -24.27
CA LEU A 33 1.56 -8.63 -24.97
C LEU A 33 1.86 -8.89 -26.44
N LEU A 34 1.14 -9.85 -27.01
CA LEU A 34 1.14 -10.12 -28.44
C LEU A 34 0.81 -8.78 -29.15
N ASP A 35 1.78 -8.27 -29.90
CA ASP A 35 1.69 -7.21 -30.93
C ASP A 35 1.74 -5.70 -30.60
N GLU A 36 1.78 -5.18 -29.37
CA GLU A 36 1.96 -3.73 -29.20
C GLU A 36 2.86 -3.39 -27.99
N ASP A 37 3.87 -2.55 -28.27
CA ASP A 37 4.76 -1.83 -27.36
C ASP A 37 4.98 -2.45 -25.97
N VAL A 38 6.16 -3.02 -25.77
CA VAL A 38 6.64 -3.57 -24.51
C VAL A 38 6.65 -2.48 -23.43
N VAL A 39 5.54 -2.32 -22.72
CA VAL A 39 5.47 -1.50 -21.50
C VAL A 39 6.15 -2.32 -20.40
N GLN A 40 7.46 -2.12 -20.23
CA GLN A 40 8.20 -2.61 -19.08
C GLN A 40 7.60 -2.00 -17.80
N GLY A 41 6.88 -2.81 -17.02
CA GLY A 41 6.32 -2.38 -15.74
C GLY A 41 5.08 -3.16 -15.34
N TYR A 42 5.26 -4.44 -15.00
CA TYR A 42 4.16 -5.40 -14.91
C TYR A 42 4.00 -6.05 -13.53
N TYR A 43 4.07 -5.27 -12.46
CA TYR A 43 3.37 -5.69 -11.23
C TYR A 43 1.89 -5.30 -11.39
N GLN A 44 1.09 -6.27 -11.84
CA GLN A 44 -0.36 -6.21 -12.03
C GLN A 44 -1.03 -5.17 -11.11
N THR A 45 -1.93 -4.37 -11.65
CA THR A 45 -2.74 -3.34 -10.97
C THR A 45 -3.32 -3.81 -9.62
N GLY A 46 -3.56 -5.12 -9.44
CA GLY A 46 -3.98 -5.72 -8.17
C GLY A 46 -2.94 -5.69 -7.04
N SER A 47 -1.64 -5.73 -7.34
CA SER A 47 -0.56 -5.68 -6.33
C SER A 47 -0.51 -4.32 -5.61
N LEU A 48 -0.86 -3.24 -6.30
CA LEU A 48 -0.92 -1.88 -5.75
C LEU A 48 -2.15 -1.67 -4.84
N LEU A 49 -3.20 -2.48 -4.98
CA LEU A 49 -4.39 -2.36 -4.13
C LEU A 49 -4.08 -2.69 -2.68
N PHE A 50 -3.21 -3.68 -2.43
CA PHE A 50 -2.86 -4.10 -1.07
C PHE A 50 -2.21 -2.99 -0.23
N PRO A 51 -1.13 -2.30 -0.67
CA PRO A 51 -0.56 -1.21 0.10
C PRO A 51 -1.54 -0.03 0.24
N ILE A 52 -2.38 0.25 -0.77
CA ILE A 52 -3.40 1.31 -0.68
C ILE A 52 -4.42 0.99 0.42
N ILE A 53 -4.97 -0.22 0.43
CA ILE A 53 -5.95 -0.67 1.43
C ILE A 53 -5.33 -0.62 2.84
N ALA A 54 -4.09 -1.11 2.99
CA ALA A 54 -3.38 -1.05 4.26
C ALA A 54 -3.21 0.40 4.75
N GLY A 55 -2.89 1.33 3.85
CA GLY A 55 -2.78 2.76 4.14
C GLY A 55 -4.11 3.37 4.60
N ILE A 56 -5.21 3.06 3.91
CA ILE A 56 -6.56 3.52 4.26
C ILE A 56 -6.98 3.01 5.64
N ILE A 57 -6.75 1.72 5.93
CA ILE A 57 -7.03 1.13 7.24
C ILE A 57 -6.19 1.80 8.34
N GLY A 58 -4.92 2.08 8.07
CA GLY A 58 -4.04 2.80 9.00
C GLY A 58 -4.56 4.20 9.33
N LEU A 59 -4.93 4.98 8.30
CA LEU A 59 -5.52 6.30 8.48
C LEU A 59 -6.84 6.23 9.25
N PHE A 60 -7.69 5.25 8.92
CA PHE A 60 -8.96 5.03 9.61
C PHE A 60 -8.76 4.80 11.11
N PHE A 61 -7.78 3.98 11.51
CA PHE A 61 -7.48 3.76 12.93
C PHE A 61 -6.97 5.01 13.65
N ILE A 62 -6.18 5.84 12.97
CA ILE A 62 -5.71 7.12 13.53
C ILE A 62 -6.89 8.07 13.75
N VAL A 63 -7.76 8.23 12.75
CA VAL A 63 -8.97 9.08 12.86
C VAL A 63 -9.89 8.56 13.98
N MET A 64 -10.16 7.26 14.00
CA MET A 64 -10.98 6.63 15.04
C MET A 64 -10.38 6.83 16.44
N HIS A 65 -9.06 6.81 16.59
CA HIS A 65 -8.41 7.08 17.87
C HIS A 65 -8.81 8.45 18.43
N TYR A 66 -8.70 9.51 17.62
CA TYR A 66 -9.03 10.87 18.06
C TYR A 66 -10.53 11.07 18.27
N LEU A 67 -11.39 10.48 17.43
CA LEU A 67 -12.84 10.54 17.60
C LEU A 67 -13.32 9.90 18.90
N LEU A 68 -12.69 8.79 19.30
CA LEU A 68 -13.02 8.10 20.55
C LEU A 68 -12.40 8.78 21.77
N GLN A 69 -11.20 9.37 21.62
CA GLN A 69 -10.55 10.11 22.70
C GLN A 69 -11.36 11.36 23.08
N GLY A 70 -11.84 12.14 22.11
CA GLY A 70 -12.67 13.33 22.37
C GLY A 70 -14.10 13.05 22.84
N LYS A 71 -14.53 11.79 22.91
CA LYS A 71 -15.82 11.37 23.50
C LYS A 71 -15.66 10.75 24.90
N ALA A 72 -14.44 10.45 25.30
CA ALA A 72 -14.13 9.87 26.60
C ALA A 72 -13.77 10.95 27.65
N GLU A 73 -13.61 12.20 27.22
CA GLU A 73 -13.60 13.42 28.04
C GLU A 73 -15.02 14.01 28.13
#